data_AF-A0A831UVE0-F1
#
_entry.id   AF-A0A831UVE0-F1
#
_cell.length_a   1.000
_cell.length_b   1.000
_cell.length_c   1.000
_cell.angle_alpha   90.00
_cell.angle_beta   90.00
_cell.angle_gamma   90.00
#
_symmetry.space_group_name_H-M   'P 1'
#
loop_
_entity.id
_entity.type
_entity.pdbx_description
1 polymer ?
#
loop_
_entity_poly.entity_id
_entity_poly.type
_entity_poly.pdbx_seq_one_letter_code
_entity_poly.pdbx_strand_id
1 'polypeptide(L)'
;MKRFPLSGKLIILLLALTTVLPAGCSRKPMVAVCPDSAPLFTDDLDLDSLKKAVRSNLDYLRKQPPEKSIIAADRTFPLSRLTSSLEHFLDILAANPSPTELDRLVRQQYDIFQATGTSGFNPARRMLITGYFQPVFAGSLSREAPFLYPLYSVPDDLATGRGDIESSRAVPYWTRREIETENRAAGHELVWLTDPFDA
;
A
#
# COMPACT_ATOMS: atom_id res chain seq x y z
N MET A 1 12.22 11.22 89.77
CA MET A 1 13.24 11.77 88.86
C MET A 1 13.32 10.90 87.61
N LYS A 2 12.91 11.46 86.45
CA LYS A 2 13.13 11.01 85.05
C LYS A 2 12.92 9.53 84.68
N ARG A 3 11.91 9.28 83.82
CA ARG A 3 12.02 8.62 82.49
C ARG A 3 10.62 8.44 81.87
N PHE A 4 10.32 9.20 80.83
CA PHE A 4 9.28 8.90 79.83
C PHE A 4 9.93 9.15 78.45
N PRO A 5 10.01 8.15 77.55
CA PRO A 5 10.42 8.38 76.18
C PRO A 5 9.18 8.69 75.33
N LEU A 6 9.10 9.90 74.76
CA LEU A 6 8.18 10.16 73.65
C LEU A 6 8.81 9.63 72.36
N SER A 7 8.27 8.52 71.87
CA SER A 7 8.49 8.02 70.52
C SER A 7 7.68 8.87 69.53
N GLY A 8 8.34 9.79 68.82
CA GLY A 8 7.75 10.51 67.69
C GLY A 8 7.67 9.60 66.47
N LYS A 9 6.46 9.23 66.03
CA LYS A 9 6.23 8.57 64.74
C LYS A 9 6.10 9.64 63.65
N LEU A 10 7.07 9.71 62.75
CA LEU A 10 7.04 10.52 61.54
C LEU A 10 6.16 9.80 60.50
N ILE A 11 4.97 10.32 60.21
CA ILE A 11 4.10 9.83 59.14
C ILE A 11 4.49 10.57 57.86
N ILE A 12 5.17 9.88 56.94
CA ILE A 12 5.43 10.37 55.58
C ILE A 12 4.24 9.96 54.71
N LEU A 13 3.42 10.94 54.34
CA LEU A 13 2.31 10.76 53.39
C LEU A 13 2.88 10.79 51.96
N LEU A 14 3.03 9.60 51.36
CA LEU A 14 3.49 9.47 49.97
C LEU A 14 2.30 9.66 49.03
N LEU A 15 2.17 10.85 48.44
CA LEU A 15 1.16 11.14 47.43
C LEU A 15 1.61 10.51 46.10
N ALA A 16 1.08 9.33 45.76
CA ALA A 16 1.32 8.69 44.47
C ALA A 16 0.53 9.45 43.39
N LEU A 17 1.19 10.40 42.74
CA LEU A 17 0.69 11.04 41.54
C LEU A 17 0.81 10.04 40.38
N THR A 18 -0.23 9.21 40.20
CA THR A 18 -0.33 8.32 39.04
C THR A 18 -0.52 9.18 37.79
N THR A 19 0.57 9.43 37.07
CA THR A 19 0.55 9.91 35.70
C THR A 19 -0.08 8.83 34.84
N VAL A 20 -1.40 8.91 34.64
CA VAL A 20 -2.08 8.19 33.56
C VAL A 20 -1.59 8.83 32.27
N LEU A 21 -0.49 8.30 31.72
CA LEU A 21 -0.13 8.54 30.34
C LEU A 21 -1.34 8.11 29.50
N PRO A 22 -2.02 9.03 28.79
CA PRO A 22 -3.03 8.60 27.84
C PRO A 22 -2.27 7.79 26.80
N ALA A 23 -2.42 6.46 26.85
CA ALA A 23 -2.06 5.61 25.74
C ALA A 23 -2.84 6.18 24.55
N GLY A 24 -2.13 6.86 23.65
CA GLY A 24 -2.74 7.40 22.45
C GLY A 24 -3.39 6.23 21.72
N CYS A 25 -4.72 6.19 21.70
CA CYS A 25 -5.46 5.22 20.91
C CYS A 25 -5.09 5.48 19.44
N SER A 26 -4.09 4.74 18.94
CA SER A 26 -3.81 4.69 17.52
C SER A 26 -5.06 4.13 16.84
N ARG A 27 -5.71 4.96 16.02
CA ARG A 27 -6.94 4.59 15.34
C ARG A 27 -6.61 3.62 14.21
N LYS A 28 -7.35 2.52 14.14
CA LYS A 28 -7.09 1.39 13.22
C LYS A 28 -7.26 1.85 11.77
N PRO A 29 -6.33 1.51 10.85
CA PRO A 29 -6.40 1.93 9.43
C PRO A 29 -7.58 1.31 8.68
N MET A 30 -8.11 0.21 9.21
CA MET A 30 -9.23 -0.53 8.67
C MET A 30 -10.08 -1.07 9.83
N VAL A 31 -11.39 -0.99 9.69
CA VAL A 31 -12.36 -1.46 10.69
C VAL A 31 -13.43 -2.34 10.05
N ALA A 32 -13.91 -3.36 10.76
CA ALA A 32 -15.03 -4.17 10.29
C ALA A 32 -16.32 -3.33 10.23
N VAL A 33 -17.13 -3.57 9.20
CA VAL A 33 -18.42 -2.90 8.98
C VAL A 33 -19.54 -3.81 9.47
N CYS A 34 -20.50 -3.25 10.24
CA CYS A 34 -21.70 -3.97 10.60
C CYS A 34 -22.51 -4.34 9.34
N PRO A 35 -23.06 -5.56 9.22
CA PRO A 35 -23.81 -5.97 8.02
C PRO A 35 -24.91 -5.00 7.57
N ASP A 36 -25.64 -4.42 8.52
CA ASP A 36 -26.71 -3.44 8.26
C ASP A 36 -26.20 -2.07 7.76
N SER A 37 -24.90 -1.81 7.92
CA SER A 37 -24.23 -0.57 7.51
C SER A 37 -23.36 -0.74 6.26
N ALA A 38 -23.32 -1.94 5.67
CA ALA A 38 -22.57 -2.20 4.46
C ALA A 38 -23.15 -1.44 3.25
N PRO A 39 -22.29 -0.88 2.37
CA PRO A 39 -22.74 -0.21 1.15
C PRO A 39 -23.35 -1.21 0.18
N LEU A 40 -24.09 -0.71 -0.82
CA LEU A 40 -24.55 -1.52 -1.94
C LEU A 40 -23.36 -1.90 -2.84
N PHE A 41 -23.21 -3.18 -3.16
CA PHE A 41 -22.17 -3.69 -4.05
C PHE A 41 -22.71 -3.92 -5.46
N THR A 42 -22.93 -2.83 -6.17
CA THR A 42 -23.35 -2.82 -7.56
C THR A 42 -22.39 -1.98 -8.39
N ASP A 43 -22.19 -2.37 -9.64
CA ASP A 43 -21.32 -1.70 -10.61
C ASP A 43 -22.14 -1.41 -11.88
N ASP A 44 -21.89 -0.28 -12.54
CA ASP A 44 -22.51 0.10 -13.81
C ASP A 44 -21.68 -0.35 -15.03
N LEU A 45 -20.47 -0.88 -14.81
CA LEU A 45 -19.64 -1.53 -15.82
C LEU A 45 -19.97 -3.01 -16.00
N ASP A 46 -19.45 -3.60 -17.08
CA ASP A 46 -19.62 -5.02 -17.37
C ASP A 46 -18.78 -5.91 -16.43
N LEU A 47 -19.31 -7.11 -16.14
CA LEU A 47 -18.62 -8.07 -15.29
C LEU A 47 -17.33 -8.63 -15.90
N ASP A 48 -17.12 -8.55 -17.22
CA ASP A 48 -15.95 -9.15 -17.85
C ASP A 48 -14.68 -8.34 -17.55
N SER A 49 -14.80 -7.01 -17.46
CA SER A 49 -13.74 -6.13 -16.98
C SER A 49 -13.33 -6.48 -15.54
N LEU A 50 -14.31 -6.71 -14.64
CA LEU A 50 -14.06 -7.11 -13.26
C LEU A 50 -13.44 -8.51 -13.16
N LYS A 51 -13.93 -9.49 -13.93
CA LYS A 51 -13.33 -10.82 -14.02
C LYS A 51 -11.86 -10.73 -14.48
N LYS A 52 -11.55 -9.87 -15.45
CA LYS A 52 -10.18 -9.65 -15.91
C LYS A 52 -9.31 -9.08 -14.79
N ALA A 53 -9.79 -8.09 -14.04
CA ALA A 53 -9.07 -7.53 -12.89
C ALA A 53 -8.79 -8.60 -11.81
N VAL A 54 -9.77 -9.43 -11.47
CA VAL A 54 -9.63 -10.54 -10.51
C VAL A 54 -8.59 -11.57 -10.97
N ARG A 55 -8.61 -11.97 -12.25
CA ARG A 55 -7.62 -12.91 -12.82
C ARG A 55 -6.20 -12.36 -12.77
N SER A 56 -6.00 -11.10 -13.16
CA SER A 56 -4.69 -10.43 -13.07
C SER A 56 -4.18 -10.39 -11.62
N ASN A 57 -5.08 -10.19 -10.64
CA ASN A 57 -4.71 -10.22 -9.23
C ASN A 57 -4.32 -11.62 -8.77
N LEU A 58 -5.08 -12.65 -9.16
CA LEU A 58 -4.75 -14.06 -8.88
C LEU A 58 -3.39 -14.47 -9.46
N ASP A 59 -3.06 -14.03 -10.68
CA ASP A 59 -1.76 -14.32 -11.30
C ASP A 59 -0.58 -13.74 -10.51
N TYR A 60 -0.76 -12.57 -9.89
CA TYR A 60 0.22 -11.99 -8.99
C TYR A 60 0.31 -12.76 -7.66
N LEU A 61 -0.85 -13.07 -7.04
CA LEU A 61 -0.92 -13.73 -5.73
C LEU A 61 -0.32 -15.14 -5.76
N ARG A 62 -0.59 -15.91 -6.83
CA ARG A 62 -0.07 -17.27 -7.02
C ARG A 62 1.45 -17.35 -7.15
N LYS A 63 2.10 -16.23 -7.48
CA LYS A 63 3.58 -16.13 -7.58
C LYS A 63 4.24 -15.72 -6.26
N GLN A 64 3.48 -15.43 -5.21
CA GLN A 64 4.04 -15.00 -3.93
C GLN A 64 4.49 -16.19 -3.07
N PRO A 65 5.43 -15.98 -2.14
CA PRO A 65 5.83 -17.01 -1.17
C PRO A 65 4.64 -17.51 -0.32
N PRO A 66 4.54 -18.81 -0.03
CA PRO A 66 3.40 -19.39 0.66
C PRO A 66 3.27 -18.95 2.13
N GLU A 67 4.37 -18.53 2.77
CA GLU A 67 4.38 -18.03 4.15
C GLU A 67 3.89 -16.57 4.26
N LYS A 68 3.72 -15.88 3.12
CA LYS A 68 3.35 -14.47 3.10
C LYS A 68 1.96 -14.29 3.71
N SER A 69 1.84 -13.29 4.57
CA SER A 69 0.60 -12.92 5.24
C SER A 69 0.35 -11.42 5.10
N ILE A 70 -0.91 -11.02 5.19
CA ILE A 70 -1.34 -9.62 5.26
C ILE A 70 -2.02 -9.37 6.60
N ILE A 71 -2.02 -8.11 7.04
CA ILE A 71 -2.76 -7.67 8.21
C ILE A 71 -3.90 -6.77 7.74
N ALA A 72 -5.13 -7.11 8.10
CA ALA A 72 -6.33 -6.32 7.82
C ALA A 72 -7.24 -6.32 9.04
N ALA A 73 -7.71 -5.14 9.47
CA ALA A 73 -8.56 -4.96 10.66
C ALA A 73 -8.05 -5.71 11.91
N ASP A 74 -6.75 -5.61 12.18
CA ASP A 74 -6.01 -6.28 13.27
C ASP A 74 -6.05 -7.82 13.25
N ARG A 75 -6.39 -8.40 12.10
CA ARG A 75 -6.35 -9.84 11.87
C ARG A 75 -5.25 -10.15 10.86
N THR A 76 -4.49 -11.19 11.12
CA THR A 76 -3.51 -11.72 10.17
C THR A 76 -4.18 -12.75 9.27
N PHE A 77 -4.04 -12.58 7.96
CA PHE A 77 -4.54 -13.50 6.96
C PHE A 77 -3.38 -14.07 6.15
N PRO A 78 -3.27 -15.41 6.02
CA PRO A 78 -2.32 -15.98 5.07
C PRO A 78 -2.75 -15.61 3.64
N LEU A 79 -1.77 -15.39 2.76
CA LEU A 79 -2.08 -15.00 1.38
C LEU A 79 -2.86 -16.08 0.62
N SER A 80 -2.72 -17.34 1.02
CA SER A 80 -3.55 -18.45 0.53
C SER A 80 -5.04 -18.23 0.76
N ARG A 81 -5.43 -17.67 1.91
CA ARG A 81 -6.84 -17.33 2.19
C ARG A 81 -7.36 -16.26 1.23
N LEU A 82 -6.56 -15.24 0.93
CA LEU A 82 -6.93 -14.21 -0.04
C LEU A 82 -7.06 -14.79 -1.45
N THR A 83 -6.14 -15.68 -1.84
CA THR A 83 -6.15 -16.36 -3.14
C THR A 83 -7.44 -17.18 -3.30
N SER A 84 -7.76 -18.07 -2.36
CA SER A 84 -8.99 -18.87 -2.42
C SER A 84 -10.27 -18.03 -2.35
N SER A 85 -10.23 -16.89 -1.66
CA SER A 85 -11.38 -15.96 -1.59
C SER A 85 -11.64 -15.27 -2.94
N LEU A 86 -10.59 -14.93 -3.70
CA LEU A 86 -10.70 -14.38 -5.05
C LEU A 86 -11.06 -15.44 -6.10
N GLU A 87 -10.61 -16.68 -5.94
CA GLU A 87 -11.05 -17.80 -6.78
C GLU A 87 -12.56 -18.01 -6.64
N HIS A 88 -13.05 -18.07 -5.40
CA HIS A 88 -14.48 -18.15 -5.12
C HIS A 88 -15.26 -16.93 -5.65
N PHE A 89 -14.68 -15.72 -5.57
CA PHE A 89 -15.30 -14.53 -6.14
C PHE A 89 -15.42 -14.64 -7.67
N LEU A 90 -14.40 -15.20 -8.33
CA LEU A 90 -14.42 -15.43 -9.76
C LEU A 90 -15.50 -16.44 -10.16
N ASP A 91 -15.74 -17.47 -9.35
CA ASP A 91 -16.83 -18.44 -9.57
C ASP A 91 -18.21 -17.78 -9.45
N ILE A 92 -18.40 -16.90 -8.46
CA ILE A 92 -19.61 -16.07 -8.35
C ILE A 92 -19.81 -15.24 -9.62
N LEU A 93 -18.78 -14.54 -10.08
CA LEU A 93 -18.86 -13.70 -11.29
C LEU A 93 -19.10 -14.54 -12.56
N ALA A 94 -18.56 -15.76 -12.63
CA ALA A 94 -18.74 -16.66 -13.76
C ALA A 94 -20.19 -17.14 -13.93
N ALA A 95 -20.96 -17.21 -12.83
CA ALA A 95 -22.39 -17.48 -12.86
C ALA A 95 -23.24 -16.31 -13.44
N ASN A 96 -22.61 -15.18 -13.76
CA ASN A 96 -23.23 -13.97 -14.32
C ASN A 96 -24.48 -13.50 -13.53
N PRO A 97 -24.33 -13.25 -12.21
CA PRO A 97 -25.44 -12.87 -11.35
C PRO A 97 -26.02 -11.51 -11.76
N SER A 98 -27.29 -11.28 -11.44
CA SER A 98 -27.85 -9.92 -11.50
C SER A 98 -27.16 -9.02 -10.45
N PRO A 99 -27.17 -7.69 -10.60
CA PRO A 99 -26.56 -6.78 -9.62
C PRO A 99 -27.09 -6.99 -8.19
N THR A 100 -28.38 -7.26 -8.04
CA THR A 100 -29.00 -7.57 -6.74
C THR A 100 -28.51 -8.89 -6.16
N GLU A 101 -28.33 -9.90 -7.02
CA GLU A 101 -27.82 -11.20 -6.59
C GLU A 101 -26.34 -11.11 -6.21
N LEU A 102 -25.54 -10.33 -6.95
CA LEU A 102 -24.14 -10.08 -6.62
C LEU A 102 -24.00 -9.39 -5.25
N ASP A 103 -24.75 -8.32 -4.99
CA ASP A 103 -24.76 -7.64 -3.69
C ASP A 103 -25.13 -8.61 -2.55
N ARG A 104 -26.17 -9.42 -2.76
CA ARG A 104 -26.61 -10.44 -1.80
C ARG A 104 -25.51 -11.46 -1.51
N LEU A 105 -24.85 -12.00 -2.54
CA LEU A 105 -23.77 -12.98 -2.40
C LEU A 105 -22.55 -12.39 -1.70
N VAL A 106 -22.16 -11.16 -2.05
CA VAL A 106 -21.04 -10.45 -1.40
C VAL A 106 -21.31 -10.27 0.09
N ARG A 107 -22.50 -9.75 0.46
CA ARG A 107 -22.88 -9.54 1.87
C ARG A 107 -22.94 -10.83 2.69
N GLN A 108 -23.29 -11.95 2.07
CA GLN A 108 -23.42 -13.23 2.77
C GLN A 108 -22.10 -13.99 2.91
N GLN A 109 -21.16 -13.79 1.98
CA GLN A 109 -19.99 -14.66 1.84
C GLN A 109 -18.65 -13.97 2.13
N TYR A 110 -18.64 -12.65 2.32
CA TYR A 110 -17.43 -11.86 2.54
C TYR A 110 -17.50 -11.01 3.82
N ASP A 111 -16.35 -10.91 4.51
CA ASP A 111 -16.15 -9.93 5.57
C ASP A 111 -15.97 -8.53 4.95
N ILE A 112 -16.75 -7.55 5.39
CA ILE A 112 -16.69 -6.19 4.86
C ILE A 112 -15.90 -5.30 5.81
N PHE A 113 -14.89 -4.62 5.27
CA PHE A 113 -14.05 -3.70 6.01
C PHE A 113 -14.06 -2.30 5.39
N GLN A 114 -13.98 -1.28 6.23
CA GLN A 114 -13.90 0.11 5.84
C GLN A 114 -12.52 0.68 6.16
N ALA A 115 -11.87 1.28 5.16
CA ALA A 115 -10.66 2.07 5.37
C ALA A 115 -10.99 3.38 6.10
N THR A 116 -10.20 3.73 7.11
CA THR A 116 -10.42 4.93 7.96
C THR A 116 -9.60 6.14 7.52
N GLY A 117 -8.71 5.97 6.53
CA GLY A 117 -7.81 7.01 6.01
C GLY A 117 -6.47 7.09 6.75
N THR A 118 -5.52 7.83 6.17
CA THR A 118 -4.12 7.93 6.64
C THR A 118 -3.94 8.58 8.01
N SER A 119 -4.89 9.40 8.46
CA SER A 119 -4.88 10.01 9.80
C SER A 119 -5.69 9.20 10.83
N GLY A 120 -6.33 8.09 10.42
CA GLY A 120 -7.27 7.34 11.26
C GLY A 120 -8.52 8.14 11.70
N PHE A 121 -8.64 9.41 11.28
CA PHE A 121 -9.77 10.28 11.55
C PHE A 121 -10.29 10.88 10.25
N ASN A 122 -11.28 10.20 9.69
CA ASN A 122 -12.03 10.66 8.54
C ASN A 122 -13.52 10.82 8.88
N PRO A 123 -13.88 11.78 9.76
CA PRO A 123 -15.26 11.97 10.21
C PRO A 123 -16.21 12.31 9.04
N ALA A 124 -15.66 12.91 7.97
CA ALA A 124 -16.39 13.25 6.77
C ALA A 124 -16.44 12.13 5.72
N ARG A 125 -15.80 10.97 5.97
CA ARG A 125 -15.66 9.86 5.00
C ARG A 125 -15.13 10.28 3.63
N ARG A 126 -14.23 11.27 3.58
CA ARG A 126 -13.62 11.78 2.36
C ARG A 126 -12.34 11.02 2.03
N MET A 127 -12.23 10.54 0.81
CA MET A 127 -11.02 9.91 0.28
C MET A 127 -10.50 10.76 -0.89
N LEU A 128 -9.19 11.01 -0.93
CA LEU A 128 -8.56 11.58 -2.12
C LEU A 128 -8.42 10.45 -3.13
N ILE A 129 -9.03 10.62 -4.30
CA ILE A 129 -8.88 9.71 -5.45
C ILE A 129 -8.13 10.48 -6.52
N THR A 130 -7.04 9.91 -7.00
CA THR A 130 -6.24 10.43 -8.12
C THR A 130 -6.19 9.38 -9.23
N GLY A 131 -5.83 9.81 -10.44
CA GLY A 131 -5.64 8.92 -11.60
C GLY A 131 -4.20 8.98 -12.10
N TYR A 132 -3.69 7.83 -12.52
CA TYR A 132 -2.47 7.71 -13.31
C TYR A 132 -2.79 6.90 -14.57
N PHE A 133 -2.01 7.10 -15.63
CA PHE A 133 -2.16 6.36 -16.88
C PHE A 133 -0.80 5.95 -17.40
N GLN A 134 -0.78 5.03 -18.36
CA GLN A 134 0.42 4.67 -19.10
C GLN A 134 0.49 5.52 -20.38
N PRO A 135 1.41 6.49 -20.48
CA PRO A 135 1.56 7.24 -21.72
C PRO A 135 2.15 6.35 -22.83
N VAL A 136 1.85 6.71 -24.07
CA VAL A 136 2.38 6.04 -25.26
C VAL A 136 3.05 7.09 -26.13
N PHE A 137 4.36 6.93 -26.34
CA PHE A 137 5.18 7.84 -27.12
C PHE A 137 5.73 7.14 -28.37
N ALA A 138 5.93 7.91 -29.44
CA ALA A 138 6.68 7.44 -30.58
C ALA A 138 8.17 7.38 -30.21
N GLY A 139 8.86 6.32 -30.62
CA GLY A 139 10.29 6.17 -30.37
C GLY A 139 10.99 5.40 -31.48
N SER A 140 12.32 5.56 -31.54
CA SER A 140 13.20 4.84 -32.45
C SER A 140 14.32 4.13 -31.69
N LEU A 141 14.71 2.94 -32.17
CA LEU A 141 15.89 2.25 -31.66
C LEU A 141 17.20 2.85 -32.20
N SER A 142 17.12 3.64 -33.27
CA SER A 142 18.23 4.40 -33.85
C SER A 142 18.08 5.88 -33.55
N ARG A 143 19.19 6.55 -33.22
CA ARG A 143 19.21 8.01 -33.05
C ARG A 143 19.21 8.69 -34.42
N GLU A 144 18.08 9.27 -34.79
CA GLU A 144 17.92 10.06 -36.01
C GLU A 144 16.78 11.06 -35.85
N ALA A 145 16.86 12.23 -36.51
CA ALA A 145 15.80 13.23 -36.39
C ALA A 145 14.46 12.64 -36.88
N PRO A 146 13.35 12.77 -36.13
CA PRO A 146 13.17 13.60 -34.92
C PRO A 146 13.48 12.91 -33.57
N PHE A 147 13.82 11.63 -33.54
CA PHE A 147 14.12 10.84 -32.34
C PHE A 147 15.53 11.10 -31.79
N LEU A 148 15.66 12.17 -31.01
CA LEU A 148 16.94 12.70 -30.56
C LEU A 148 17.16 12.62 -29.04
N TYR A 149 16.15 12.23 -28.26
CA TYR A 149 16.18 12.26 -26.79
C TYR A 149 16.15 10.85 -26.20
N PRO A 150 17.19 10.41 -25.49
CA PRO A 150 17.30 9.01 -25.07
C PRO A 150 16.51 8.72 -23.79
N LEU A 151 15.77 7.61 -23.78
CA LEU A 151 15.32 6.94 -22.56
C LEU A 151 16.36 5.85 -22.23
N TYR A 152 16.90 5.86 -21.01
CA TYR A 152 18.00 4.98 -20.62
C TYR A 152 17.53 3.70 -19.92
N SER A 153 18.30 2.64 -20.08
CA SER A 153 18.28 1.44 -19.26
C SER A 153 18.90 1.72 -17.89
N VAL A 154 18.68 0.82 -16.94
CA VAL A 154 19.35 0.91 -15.63
C VAL A 154 20.84 0.62 -15.83
N PRO A 155 21.75 1.54 -15.46
CA PRO A 155 23.19 1.28 -15.58
C PRO A 155 23.65 0.13 -14.68
N ASP A 156 24.67 -0.61 -15.13
CA ASP A 156 25.17 -1.80 -14.42
C ASP A 156 25.82 -1.49 -13.07
N ASP A 157 26.35 -0.27 -12.91
CA ASP A 157 26.98 0.23 -11.69
C ASP A 157 25.98 0.89 -10.73
N LEU A 158 24.69 0.99 -11.10
CA LEU A 158 23.66 1.44 -10.17
C LEU A 158 23.42 0.36 -9.12
N ALA A 159 23.96 0.58 -7.93
CA ALA A 159 23.65 -0.24 -6.76
C ALA A 159 22.15 -0.12 -6.44
N THR A 160 21.35 -1.07 -6.90
CA THR A 160 19.94 -1.18 -6.51
C THR A 160 19.90 -1.76 -5.10
N GLY A 161 19.84 -0.87 -4.10
CA GLY A 161 19.80 -1.25 -2.68
C GLY A 161 18.56 -2.11 -2.36
N ARG A 162 18.65 -3.42 -2.59
CA ARG A 162 17.81 -4.44 -1.98
C ARG A 162 18.66 -5.21 -0.98
N GLY A 163 18.98 -4.56 0.14
CA GLY A 163 19.72 -5.18 1.25
C GLY A 163 20.41 -4.13 2.11
N ASP A 164 20.03 -4.07 3.39
CA ASP A 164 20.67 -3.37 4.51
C ASP A 164 21.25 -1.97 4.27
N ILE A 165 20.41 -0.97 4.54
CA ILE A 165 20.74 0.46 4.62
C ILE A 165 21.84 0.76 5.67
N GLU A 166 22.25 -0.22 6.49
CA GLU A 166 23.21 0.00 7.58
C GLU A 166 24.69 -0.23 7.26
N SER A 167 25.09 -0.81 6.11
CA SER A 167 26.50 -1.23 5.91
C SER A 167 27.26 -0.68 4.71
N SER A 168 26.70 0.27 3.96
CA SER A 168 27.49 1.07 3.01
C SER A 168 26.96 2.48 3.02
N ARG A 169 27.84 3.47 3.20
CA ARG A 169 27.52 4.87 2.88
C ARG A 169 26.88 4.87 1.50
N ALA A 170 25.58 5.15 1.43
CA ALA A 170 24.88 5.32 0.17
C ALA A 170 25.55 6.51 -0.52
N VAL A 171 26.51 6.23 -1.41
CA VAL A 171 27.11 7.26 -2.25
C VAL A 171 25.99 7.74 -3.17
N PRO A 172 25.66 9.04 -3.16
CA PRO A 172 24.67 9.57 -4.08
C PRO A 172 25.05 9.20 -5.51
N TYR A 173 24.10 8.66 -6.26
CA TYR A 173 24.28 8.36 -7.68
C TYR A 173 24.09 9.62 -8.53
N TRP A 174 24.25 9.52 -9.85
CA TRP A 174 24.13 10.66 -10.76
C TRP A 174 22.75 11.32 -10.67
N THR A 175 22.77 12.65 -10.63
CA THR A 175 21.57 13.49 -10.73
C THR A 175 21.07 13.56 -12.17
N ARG A 176 19.79 13.93 -12.36
CA ARG A 176 19.22 14.21 -13.69
C ARG A 176 20.10 15.17 -14.50
N ARG A 177 20.56 16.26 -13.88
CA ARG A 177 21.43 17.25 -14.54
C ARG A 177 22.74 16.63 -15.00
N GLU A 178 23.39 15.80 -14.19
CA GLU A 178 24.64 15.13 -14.58
C GLU A 178 24.41 14.14 -15.73
N ILE A 179 23.29 13.40 -15.72
CA ILE A 179 22.91 12.52 -16.84
C ILE A 179 22.74 13.31 -18.14
N GLU A 180 21.98 14.41 -18.11
CA GLU A 180 21.63 15.20 -19.30
C GLU A 180 22.78 16.08 -19.82
N THR A 181 23.60 16.66 -18.93
CA THR A 181 24.64 17.64 -19.33
C THR A 181 26.04 17.05 -19.44
N GLU A 182 26.32 15.95 -18.74
CA GLU A 182 27.65 15.33 -18.71
C GLU A 182 27.68 13.97 -19.44
N ASN A 183 26.57 13.57 -20.08
CA ASN A 183 26.42 12.30 -20.80
C ASN A 183 26.78 11.07 -19.95
N ARG A 184 26.46 11.08 -18.65
CA ARG A 184 26.85 10.01 -17.72
C ARG A 184 26.26 8.65 -18.08
N ALA A 185 25.07 8.63 -18.68
CA ALA A 185 24.36 7.41 -19.07
C ALA A 185 24.60 7.01 -20.55
N ALA A 186 25.58 7.61 -21.23
CA ALA A 186 25.87 7.28 -22.62
C ALA A 186 26.21 5.78 -22.79
N GLY A 187 25.62 5.15 -23.80
CA GLY A 187 25.75 3.71 -24.05
C GLY A 187 24.66 2.85 -23.38
N HIS A 188 23.81 3.45 -22.54
CA HIS A 188 22.66 2.78 -21.91
C HIS A 188 21.33 3.11 -22.59
N GLU A 189 21.31 3.71 -23.78
CA GLU A 189 20.08 4.12 -24.45
C GLU A 189 19.21 2.92 -24.86
N LEU A 190 17.95 2.91 -24.42
CA LEU A 190 16.95 1.89 -24.80
C LEU A 190 16.19 2.29 -26.06
N VAL A 191 15.79 3.56 -26.13
CA VAL A 191 14.97 4.12 -27.20
C VAL A 191 15.19 5.63 -27.23
N TRP A 192 15.04 6.22 -28.40
CA TRP A 192 15.10 7.66 -28.62
C TRP A 192 13.69 8.19 -28.89
N LEU A 193 13.28 9.21 -28.15
CA LEU A 193 11.99 9.89 -28.24
C LEU A 193 12.13 11.23 -28.96
N THR A 194 10.98 11.82 -29.31
CA THR A 194 10.89 13.08 -30.06
C THR A 194 10.94 14.34 -29.19
N ASP A 195 10.64 14.23 -27.90
CA ASP A 195 10.58 15.34 -26.95
C ASP A 195 11.37 14.98 -25.68
N PRO A 196 12.23 15.88 -25.15
CA PRO A 196 12.97 15.64 -23.92
C PRO A 196 12.08 15.56 -22.66
N PHE A 197 10.86 16.11 -22.69
CA PHE A 197 9.91 15.99 -21.58
C PHE A 197 9.32 14.58 -21.46
N ASP A 198 9.19 13.88 -22.60
CA ASP A 198 8.68 12.51 -22.65
C ASP A 198 9.76 11.47 -22.28
N ALA A 199 11.04 11.86 -22.31
CA ALA A 199 12.23 11.02 -22.10
C ALA A 199 12.71 10.92 -20.64
#